data_AF-A0A268NVT0-F1
#
_entry.id   AF-A0A268NVT0-F1
#
_cell.length_a   1.000
_cell.length_b   1.000
_cell.length_c   1.000
_cell.angle_alpha   90.00
_cell.angle_beta   90.00
_cell.angle_gamma   90.00
#
_symmetry.space_group_name_H-M   'P 1'
#
loop_
_entity.id
_entity.type
_entity.pdbx_description
1 polymer ?
#
loop_
_entity_poly.entity_id
_entity_poly.type
_entity_poly.pdbx_seq_one_letter_code
_entity_poly.pdbx_strand_id
1 'polypeptide(L)'
;MSEKIDRRKKYTKMVLKESLVDLLKEKPISSVTVKELCELADINRSTFYSHYADPYDLLATISEEVMLDMNHHLNEYHCGKEEEALHMTEKIMEYIADRSDICQVLLSGHGDVTFKKRIMELAKTHILEKWIDQYKLRGKLSPYIPLMIVSGAIDAIESWLVGGKKESPAEMAVLIYQFTNHGLGGLRKASQT
;
A
#
# COMPACT_ATOMS: atom_id res chain seq x y z
N MET A 1 31.60 12.12 13.82
CA MET A 1 30.55 12.30 14.87
C MET A 1 29.12 12.22 14.31
N SER A 2 28.87 12.61 13.05
CA SER A 2 27.52 12.59 12.45
C SER A 2 26.98 11.19 12.13
N GLU A 3 27.82 10.25 11.69
CA GLU A 3 27.38 8.91 11.27
C GLU A 3 26.76 8.08 12.42
N LYS A 4 27.35 8.15 13.61
CA LYS A 4 26.85 7.44 14.80
C LYS A 4 25.50 8.00 15.29
N ILE A 5 25.30 9.31 15.14
CA ILE A 5 24.03 9.98 15.48
C ILE A 5 22.95 9.59 14.46
N ASP A 6 23.30 9.54 13.18
CA ASP A 6 22.38 9.10 12.12
C ASP A 6 21.92 7.66 12.33
N ARG A 7 22.85 6.74 12.64
CA ARG A 7 22.51 5.34 12.97
C ARG A 7 21.55 5.24 14.15
N ARG A 8 21.78 6.01 15.23
CA ARG A 8 20.88 6.03 16.40
C ARG A 8 19.49 6.54 16.02
N LYS A 9 19.41 7.64 15.26
CA LYS A 9 18.12 8.18 14.80
C LYS A 9 17.36 7.19 13.94
N LYS A 10 18.04 6.49 13.02
CA LYS A 10 17.43 5.45 12.17
C LYS A 10 16.89 4.29 13.00
N TYR A 11 17.69 3.79 13.94
CA TYR A 11 17.27 2.73 14.85
C TYR A 11 16.04 3.14 15.68
N THR A 12 16.06 4.34 16.28
CA THR A 12 14.92 4.85 17.05
C THR A 12 13.65 4.96 16.21
N LYS A 13 13.74 5.47 14.97
CA LYS A 13 12.59 5.51 14.06
C LYS A 13 12.07 4.11 13.72
N MET A 14 12.97 3.16 13.49
CA MET A 14 12.62 1.78 13.16
C MET A 14 11.82 1.12 14.29
N VAL A 15 12.37 1.11 15.52
CA VAL A 15 11.71 0.46 16.67
C VAL A 15 10.38 1.13 17.02
N LEU A 16 10.26 2.45 16.82
CA LEU A 16 9.01 3.17 17.02
C LEU A 16 7.94 2.76 16.01
N LYS A 17 8.31 2.61 14.73
CA LYS A 17 7.37 2.15 13.70
C LYS A 17 6.91 0.73 13.95
N GLU A 18 7.83 -0.18 14.24
CA GLU A 18 7.53 -1.57 14.58
C GLU A 18 6.57 -1.65 15.77
N SER A 19 6.89 -0.92 16.86
CA SER A 19 6.05 -0.88 18.06
C SER A 19 4.65 -0.32 17.77
N LEU A 20 4.54 0.71 16.93
CA LEU A 20 3.22 1.24 16.58
C LEU A 20 2.43 0.23 15.76
N VAL A 21 3.05 -0.42 14.78
CA VAL A 21 2.40 -1.43 13.94
C VAL A 21 1.90 -2.59 14.79
N ASP A 22 2.69 -3.07 15.75
CA ASP A 22 2.30 -4.14 16.66
C ASP A 22 1.11 -3.74 17.54
N LEU A 23 1.09 -2.51 18.07
CA LEU A 23 -0.08 -2.01 18.80
C LEU A 23 -1.33 -1.90 17.91
N LEU A 24 -1.16 -1.51 16.64
CA LEU A 24 -2.28 -1.34 15.70
C LEU A 24 -2.86 -2.66 15.18
N LYS A 25 -2.13 -3.78 15.29
CA LYS A 25 -2.71 -5.11 15.06
C LYS A 25 -3.81 -5.42 16.08
N GLU A 26 -3.66 -4.94 17.31
CA GLU A 26 -4.53 -5.27 18.44
C GLU A 26 -5.66 -4.25 18.68
N LYS A 27 -5.42 -2.97 18.37
CA LYS A 27 -6.37 -1.89 18.70
C LYS A 27 -6.28 -0.69 17.75
N PRO A 28 -7.36 0.11 17.60
CA PRO A 28 -7.32 1.29 16.76
C PRO A 28 -6.36 2.37 17.29
N ILE A 29 -5.86 3.21 16.39
CA ILE A 29 -4.93 4.32 16.69
C ILE A 29 -5.42 5.24 17.81
N SER A 30 -6.73 5.44 17.93
CA SER A 30 -7.36 6.25 18.97
C SER A 30 -7.15 5.73 20.39
N SER A 31 -6.79 4.46 20.54
CA SER A 31 -6.52 3.81 21.82
C SER A 31 -5.02 3.63 22.10
N VAL A 32 -4.14 4.06 21.20
CA VAL A 32 -2.69 3.99 21.36
C VAL A 32 -2.19 5.21 22.13
N THR A 33 -1.40 4.98 23.18
CA THR A 33 -0.78 6.07 23.95
C THR A 33 0.73 6.14 23.73
N VAL A 34 1.31 7.34 23.86
CA VAL A 34 2.77 7.52 23.85
C VAL A 34 3.46 6.67 24.92
N LYS A 35 2.80 6.46 26.06
CA LYS A 35 3.32 5.62 27.15
C LYS A 35 3.55 4.18 26.67
N GLU A 36 2.51 3.53 26.16
CA GLU A 36 2.58 2.14 25.70
C GLU A 36 3.59 1.98 24.56
N LEU A 37 3.60 2.95 23.64
CA LEU A 37 4.54 2.94 22.52
C LEU A 37 6.00 3.04 22.99
N CYS A 38 6.28 3.92 23.96
CA CYS A 38 7.62 4.06 24.54
C CYS A 38 8.04 2.81 25.34
N GLU A 39 7.10 2.21 26.07
CA GLU A 39 7.33 0.97 26.84
C GLU A 39 7.64 -0.21 25.91
N LEU A 40 6.91 -0.35 24.80
CA LEU A 40 7.13 -1.41 23.83
C LEU A 40 8.44 -1.20 23.04
N ALA A 41 8.75 0.04 22.67
CA ALA A 41 9.96 0.37 21.91
C ALA A 41 11.24 0.43 22.76
N ASP A 42 11.14 0.28 24.08
CA ASP A 42 12.23 0.49 25.06
C ASP A 42 12.93 1.86 24.87
N ILE A 43 12.13 2.94 24.83
CA ILE A 43 12.66 4.31 24.73
C ILE A 43 12.04 5.26 25.74
N ASN A 44 12.76 6.35 26.04
CA ASN A 44 12.22 7.43 26.86
C ASN A 44 11.21 8.29 26.07
N ARG A 45 10.20 8.82 26.77
CA ARG A 45 9.22 9.76 26.17
C ARG A 45 9.87 11.00 25.55
N SER A 46 10.92 11.54 26.17
CA SER A 46 11.68 12.66 25.61
C SER A 46 12.31 12.32 24.26
N THR A 47 12.71 11.05 24.06
CA THR A 47 13.20 10.55 22.78
C THR A 47 12.06 10.46 21.76
N PHE A 48 10.89 9.95 22.14
CA PHE A 48 9.71 9.96 21.27
C PHE A 48 9.39 11.38 20.77
N TYR A 49 9.25 12.34 21.69
CA TYR A 49 8.91 13.73 21.36
C TYR A 49 9.99 14.47 20.57
N SER A 50 11.22 13.95 20.51
CA SER A 50 12.26 14.49 19.62
C SER A 50 12.08 14.09 18.16
N HIS A 51 11.20 13.12 17.89
CA HIS A 51 10.93 12.57 16.56
C HIS A 51 9.49 12.80 16.10
N TYR A 52 8.50 12.73 16.99
CA TYR A 52 7.09 12.76 16.67
C TYR A 52 6.28 13.54 17.71
N ALA A 53 5.23 14.22 17.28
CA ALA A 53 4.34 14.96 18.19
C ALA A 53 3.45 14.02 19.01
N ASP A 54 2.90 12.99 18.37
CA ASP A 54 1.97 12.02 18.94
C ASP A 54 1.93 10.73 18.09
N PRO A 55 1.18 9.68 18.47
CA PRO A 55 1.09 8.45 17.68
C PRO A 55 0.51 8.63 16.27
N TYR A 56 -0.32 9.65 16.04
CA TYR A 56 -0.90 9.94 14.71
C TYR A 56 0.16 10.52 13.77
N ASP A 57 1.07 11.36 14.27
CA ASP A 57 2.20 11.88 13.50
C ASP A 57 3.15 10.75 13.03
N LEU A 58 3.42 9.80 13.92
CA LEU A 58 4.17 8.60 13.57
C LEU A 58 3.43 7.74 12.53
N LEU A 59 2.13 7.52 12.71
CA LEU A 59 1.29 6.79 11.75
C LEU A 59 1.28 7.46 10.37
N ALA A 60 1.11 8.79 10.34
CA ALA A 60 1.12 9.56 9.09
C ALA A 60 2.46 9.43 8.36
N THR A 61 3.57 9.41 9.10
CA THR A 61 4.90 9.16 8.53
C THR A 61 4.97 7.76 7.89
N ILE A 62 4.45 6.73 8.56
CA ILE A 62 4.42 5.36 8.02
C ILE A 62 3.52 5.29 6.76
N SER A 63 2.32 5.87 6.82
CA SER A 63 1.40 5.94 5.68
C SER A 63 2.04 6.61 4.47
N GLU A 64 2.73 7.73 4.68
CA GLU A 64 3.36 8.48 3.59
C GLU A 64 4.52 7.73 2.96
N GLU A 65 5.36 7.06 3.75
CA GLU A 65 6.42 6.20 3.23
C GLU A 65 5.87 5.09 2.33
N VAL A 66 4.83 4.39 2.78
CA VAL A 66 4.19 3.33 1.97
C VAL A 66 3.56 3.91 0.71
N MET A 67 2.90 5.07 0.80
CA MET A 67 2.33 5.74 -0.38
C MET A 67 3.40 6.13 -1.40
N LEU A 68 4.54 6.65 -0.95
CA LEU A 68 5.66 7.02 -1.82
C LEU A 68 6.28 5.80 -2.50
N ASP A 69 6.49 4.70 -1.75
CA ASP A 69 7.02 3.45 -2.29
C ASP A 69 6.06 2.85 -3.33
N MET A 70 4.75 2.85 -3.05
CA MET A 70 3.72 2.41 -4.00
C MET A 70 3.71 3.26 -5.27
N ASN A 71 3.76 4.59 -5.13
CA ASN A 71 3.82 5.49 -6.27
C ASN A 71 5.11 5.29 -7.09
N HIS A 72 6.23 5.00 -6.43
CA HIS A 72 7.47 4.67 -7.12
C HIS A 72 7.32 3.39 -7.95
N HIS A 73 6.85 2.30 -7.35
CA HIS A 73 6.65 1.03 -8.07
C HIS A 73 5.66 1.14 -9.23
N LEU A 74 4.61 1.95 -9.11
CA LEU A 74 3.68 2.20 -10.20
C LEU A 74 4.34 2.98 -11.36
N ASN A 75 5.17 3.98 -11.05
CA ASN A 75 5.74 4.88 -12.06
C ASN A 75 7.07 4.42 -12.67
N GLU A 76 7.79 3.49 -12.03
CA GLU A 76 9.08 2.99 -12.51
C GLU A 76 8.95 2.23 -13.85
N TYR A 77 7.74 1.77 -14.19
CA TYR A 77 7.47 0.98 -15.39
C TYR A 77 6.67 1.76 -16.44
N HIS A 78 7.35 2.09 -17.54
CA HIS A 78 6.74 2.55 -18.79
C HIS A 78 6.04 1.39 -19.50
N CYS A 79 4.95 0.89 -18.93
CA CYS A 79 4.28 -0.30 -19.44
C CYS A 79 3.68 -0.08 -20.83
N GLY A 80 4.45 -0.41 -21.86
CA GLY A 80 4.00 -0.52 -23.26
C GLY A 80 3.85 -1.97 -23.71
N LYS A 81 4.32 -2.93 -22.90
CA LYS A 81 4.29 -4.37 -23.17
C LYS A 81 3.67 -5.12 -21.99
N GLU A 82 2.88 -6.16 -22.28
CA GLU A 82 2.20 -7.00 -21.27
C GLU A 82 3.16 -7.56 -20.20
N GLU A 83 4.38 -7.94 -20.60
CA GLU A 83 5.43 -8.44 -19.68
C GLU A 83 5.86 -7.40 -18.64
N GLU A 84 5.84 -6.11 -18.96
CA GLU A 84 6.25 -5.04 -18.03
C GLU A 84 5.18 -4.77 -16.96
N ALA A 85 3.89 -4.93 -17.27
CA ALA A 85 2.81 -4.78 -16.30
C ALA A 85 2.77 -5.93 -15.30
N LEU A 86 3.01 -7.17 -15.75
CA LEU A 86 3.07 -8.30 -14.83
C LEU A 86 4.26 -8.15 -13.87
N HIS A 87 5.44 -7.78 -14.39
CA HIS A 87 6.62 -7.57 -13.55
C HIS A 87 6.44 -6.42 -12.55
N MET A 88 5.83 -5.31 -12.96
CA MET A 88 5.43 -4.23 -12.04
C MET A 88 4.50 -4.75 -10.94
N THR A 89 3.50 -5.55 -11.30
CA THR A 89 2.55 -6.12 -10.34
C THR A 89 3.28 -7.05 -9.36
N GLU A 90 4.22 -7.86 -9.84
CA GLU A 90 5.06 -8.73 -9.01
C GLU A 90 5.87 -7.93 -8.00
N LYS A 91 6.52 -6.83 -8.41
CA LYS A 91 7.26 -5.94 -7.47
C LYS A 91 6.38 -5.29 -6.41
N ILE A 92 5.17 -4.90 -6.77
CA ILE A 92 4.20 -4.40 -5.80
C ILE A 92 3.83 -5.50 -4.79
N MET A 93 3.56 -6.72 -5.28
CA MET A 93 3.22 -7.84 -4.39
C MET A 93 4.39 -8.28 -3.50
N GLU A 94 5.63 -8.27 -4.00
CA GLU A 94 6.85 -8.51 -3.21
C GLU A 94 6.98 -7.48 -2.08
N TYR A 95 6.86 -6.19 -2.40
CA TYR A 95 6.88 -5.13 -1.40
C TYR A 95 5.81 -5.33 -0.32
N ILE A 96 4.57 -5.64 -0.73
CA ILE A 96 3.45 -5.85 0.19
C ILE A 96 3.71 -7.08 1.08
N ALA A 97 4.31 -8.14 0.54
CA ALA A 97 4.66 -9.33 1.30
C ALA A 97 5.74 -9.07 2.35
N ASP A 98 6.79 -8.32 1.97
CA ASP A 98 7.91 -7.94 2.83
C ASP A 98 7.50 -6.98 3.94
N ARG A 99 6.47 -6.17 3.67
CA ARG A 99 5.92 -5.16 4.61
C ARG A 99 4.53 -5.53 5.10
N SER A 100 4.21 -6.83 5.17
CA SER A 100 2.84 -7.32 5.37
C SER A 100 2.15 -6.74 6.59
N ASP A 101 2.85 -6.62 7.71
CA ASP A 101 2.28 -6.15 8.96
C ASP A 101 1.84 -4.68 8.88
N ILE A 102 2.69 -3.85 8.26
CA ILE A 102 2.39 -2.44 8.00
C ILE A 102 1.22 -2.34 7.01
N CYS A 103 1.29 -3.06 5.89
CA CYS A 103 0.24 -3.02 4.87
C CYS A 103 -1.10 -3.52 5.41
N GLN A 104 -1.12 -4.57 6.22
CA GLN A 104 -2.32 -5.11 6.85
C GLN A 104 -2.95 -4.09 7.79
N VAL A 105 -2.15 -3.46 8.67
CA VAL A 105 -2.65 -2.42 9.57
C VAL A 105 -3.24 -1.23 8.80
N LEU A 106 -2.55 -0.76 7.76
CA LEU A 106 -2.99 0.38 6.96
C LEU A 106 -4.27 0.07 6.14
N LEU A 107 -4.51 -1.18 5.76
CA LEU A 107 -5.71 -1.60 5.04
C LEU A 107 -6.88 -1.97 5.97
N SER A 108 -6.62 -2.48 7.18
CA SER A 108 -7.62 -2.97 8.14
C SER A 108 -8.49 -1.90 8.82
N GLY A 109 -8.13 -0.62 8.69
CA GLY A 109 -8.83 0.51 9.33
C GLY A 109 -8.46 0.77 10.80
N HIS A 110 -7.61 -0.05 11.43
CA HIS A 110 -7.07 0.24 12.76
C HIS A 110 -6.06 1.40 12.76
N GLY A 111 -5.31 1.55 11.66
CA GLY A 111 -4.34 2.63 11.47
C GLY A 111 -4.96 3.88 10.84
N ASP A 112 -4.46 4.26 9.66
CA ASP A 112 -4.91 5.45 8.94
C ASP A 112 -6.17 5.13 8.13
N VAL A 113 -7.33 5.54 8.65
CA VAL A 113 -8.65 5.32 8.02
C VAL A 113 -8.77 5.92 6.62
N THR A 114 -7.88 6.85 6.23
CA THR A 114 -7.88 7.47 4.90
C THR A 114 -6.96 6.73 3.91
N PHE A 115 -6.06 5.88 4.40
CA PHE A 115 -5.03 5.24 3.59
C PHE A 115 -5.62 4.41 2.45
N LYS A 116 -6.57 3.51 2.75
CA LYS A 116 -7.24 2.67 1.73
C LYS A 116 -7.85 3.52 0.60
N LYS A 117 -8.47 4.66 0.93
CA LYS A 117 -9.01 5.58 -0.08
C LYS A 117 -7.91 6.24 -0.93
N ARG A 118 -6.82 6.67 -0.30
CA ARG A 118 -5.68 7.30 -0.99
C ARG A 118 -4.99 6.34 -1.97
N ILE A 119 -4.73 5.10 -1.54
CA ILE A 119 -4.09 4.10 -2.41
C ILE A 119 -5.01 3.68 -3.56
N MET A 120 -6.32 3.60 -3.33
CA MET A 120 -7.30 3.36 -4.40
C MET A 120 -7.29 4.48 -5.44
N GLU A 121 -7.24 5.76 -5.03
CA GLU A 121 -7.20 6.87 -6.00
C GLU A 121 -5.89 6.89 -6.79
N LEU A 122 -4.76 6.56 -6.14
CA LEU A 122 -3.47 6.41 -6.81
C LEU A 122 -3.52 5.31 -7.88
N ALA A 123 -3.96 4.11 -7.52
CA ALA A 123 -4.07 2.97 -8.43
C ALA A 123 -5.05 3.27 -9.59
N LYS A 124 -6.18 3.92 -9.30
CA LYS A 124 -7.17 4.32 -10.29
C LYS A 124 -6.61 5.32 -11.29
N THR A 125 -5.88 6.33 -10.82
CA THR A 125 -5.23 7.33 -11.68
C THR A 125 -4.26 6.64 -12.64
N HIS A 126 -3.43 5.74 -12.10
CA HIS A 126 -2.47 4.98 -12.86
C HIS A 126 -3.11 4.09 -13.95
N ILE A 127 -4.20 3.38 -13.60
CA ILE A 127 -4.96 2.55 -14.54
C ILE A 127 -5.61 3.41 -15.65
N LEU A 128 -6.22 4.53 -15.27
CA LEU A 128 -6.89 5.42 -16.21
C LEU A 128 -5.93 6.02 -17.24
N GLU A 129 -4.79 6.55 -16.79
CA GLU A 129 -3.75 7.09 -17.67
C GLU A 129 -3.31 6.04 -18.69
N LYS A 130 -3.03 4.81 -18.24
CA LYS A 130 -2.60 3.72 -19.13
C LYS A 130 -3.69 3.25 -20.09
N TRP A 131 -4.92 3.05 -19.62
CA TRP A 131 -6.00 2.53 -20.48
C TRP A 131 -6.48 3.52 -21.53
N ILE A 132 -6.47 4.82 -21.22
CA ILE A 132 -6.83 5.86 -22.18
C ILE A 132 -5.87 5.81 -23.38
N ASP A 133 -4.57 5.68 -23.11
CA ASP A 133 -3.53 5.66 -24.14
C ASP A 133 -3.47 4.34 -24.90
N GLN A 134 -3.48 3.20 -24.18
CA GLN A 134 -3.29 1.88 -24.79
C GLN A 134 -4.50 1.42 -25.61
N TYR A 135 -5.72 1.70 -25.14
CA TYR A 135 -6.94 1.17 -25.77
C TYR A 135 -7.76 2.25 -26.51
N LYS A 136 -7.28 3.49 -26.57
CA LYS A 136 -8.00 4.64 -27.17
C LYS A 136 -9.42 4.77 -26.62
N LEU A 137 -9.61 4.51 -25.33
CA LEU A 137 -10.92 4.43 -24.66
C LEU A 137 -11.47 5.80 -24.21
N ARG A 138 -10.88 6.90 -24.69
CA ARG A 138 -11.27 8.26 -24.32
C ARG A 138 -12.77 8.47 -24.59
N GLY A 139 -13.54 8.72 -23.52
CA GLY A 139 -14.99 8.93 -23.57
C GLY A 139 -15.85 7.68 -23.75
N LYS A 140 -15.26 6.47 -23.74
CA LYS A 140 -15.99 5.19 -23.93
C LYS A 140 -16.06 4.32 -22.68
N LEU A 141 -15.23 4.60 -21.68
CA LEU A 141 -15.18 3.82 -20.46
C LEU A 141 -16.09 4.44 -19.39
N SER A 142 -16.97 3.62 -18.82
CA SER A 142 -17.75 4.01 -17.65
C SER A 142 -16.83 4.30 -16.46
N PRO A 143 -17.04 5.38 -15.68
CA PRO A 143 -16.22 5.71 -14.51
C PRO A 143 -16.29 4.62 -13.42
N TYR A 144 -17.28 3.73 -13.47
CA TYR A 144 -17.42 2.63 -12.53
C TYR A 144 -16.45 1.47 -12.79
N ILE A 145 -15.95 1.30 -14.02
CA ILE A 145 -15.09 0.15 -14.36
C ILE A 145 -13.72 0.22 -13.64
N PRO A 146 -12.96 1.34 -13.72
CA PRO A 146 -11.71 1.47 -12.98
C PRO A 146 -11.93 1.36 -11.46
N LEU A 147 -13.05 1.91 -10.96
CA LEU A 147 -13.40 1.81 -9.56
C LEU A 147 -13.59 0.35 -9.13
N MET A 148 -14.37 -0.44 -9.86
CA MET A 148 -14.60 -1.86 -9.56
C MET A 148 -13.30 -2.68 -9.60
N ILE A 149 -12.44 -2.42 -10.59
CA ILE A 149 -11.18 -3.16 -10.76
C ILE A 149 -10.20 -2.82 -9.63
N VAL A 150 -10.03 -1.55 -9.29
CA VAL A 150 -9.17 -1.16 -8.17
C VAL A 150 -9.72 -1.68 -6.84
N SER A 151 -11.01 -1.53 -6.58
CA SER A 151 -11.63 -2.06 -5.36
C SER A 151 -11.41 -3.57 -5.24
N GLY A 152 -11.72 -4.33 -6.29
CA GLY A 152 -11.55 -5.78 -6.29
C GLY A 152 -10.10 -6.22 -6.08
N ALA A 153 -9.14 -5.52 -6.69
CA ALA A 153 -7.72 -5.79 -6.49
C ALA A 153 -7.28 -5.51 -5.04
N ILE A 154 -7.67 -4.36 -4.47
CA ILE A 154 -7.32 -3.98 -3.10
C ILE A 154 -7.96 -4.94 -2.09
N ASP A 155 -9.23 -5.29 -2.25
CA ASP A 155 -9.93 -6.22 -1.35
C ASP A 155 -9.34 -7.65 -1.43
N ALA A 156 -8.88 -8.08 -2.61
CA ALA A 156 -8.18 -9.35 -2.78
C ALA A 156 -6.81 -9.34 -2.09
N ILE A 157 -6.05 -8.25 -2.21
CA ILE A 157 -4.75 -8.08 -1.52
C ILE A 157 -4.94 -8.06 0.01
N GLU A 158 -5.94 -7.32 0.50
CA GLU A 158 -6.28 -7.27 1.93
C GLU A 158 -6.63 -8.68 2.45
N SER A 159 -7.46 -9.41 1.71
CA SER A 159 -7.84 -10.79 2.04
C SER A 159 -6.64 -11.75 2.03
N TRP A 160 -5.71 -11.58 1.10
CA TRP A 160 -4.47 -12.37 1.03
C TRP A 160 -3.56 -12.13 2.23
N LEU A 161 -3.42 -10.88 2.68
CA LEU A 161 -2.65 -10.52 3.88
C LEU A 161 -3.28 -11.15 5.15
N VAL A 162 -4.58 -10.96 5.35
CA VAL A 162 -5.31 -11.53 6.51
C VAL A 162 -5.32 -13.07 6.46
N GLY A 163 -5.39 -13.65 5.26
CA GLY A 163 -5.37 -15.09 5.02
C GLY A 163 -4.00 -15.76 5.22
N GLY A 164 -2.97 -15.02 5.62
CA GLY A 164 -1.63 -15.54 5.91
C GLY A 164 -0.74 -15.72 4.68
N LYS A 165 -1.03 -15.01 3.57
CA LYS A 165 -0.25 -15.03 2.33
C LYS A 165 -0.03 -16.45 1.78
N LYS A 166 -1.12 -17.19 1.56
CA LYS A 166 -1.08 -18.61 1.11
C LYS A 166 -0.40 -18.76 -0.25
N GLU A 167 -0.76 -17.90 -1.19
CA GLU A 167 -0.12 -17.76 -2.48
C GLU A 167 1.18 -16.97 -2.32
N SER A 168 2.20 -17.31 -3.10
CA SER A 168 3.41 -16.51 -3.22
C SER A 168 3.11 -15.13 -3.84
N PRO A 169 3.98 -14.12 -3.63
CA PRO A 169 3.81 -12.81 -4.25
C PRO A 169 3.65 -12.85 -5.77
N ALA A 170 4.40 -13.74 -6.45
CA ALA A 170 4.32 -13.93 -7.89
C ALA A 170 2.98 -14.55 -8.33
N GLU A 171 2.48 -15.55 -7.62
CA GLU A 171 1.16 -16.16 -7.93
C GLU A 171 0.03 -15.15 -7.73
N MET A 172 0.09 -14.38 -6.64
CA MET A 172 -0.90 -13.33 -6.37
C MET A 172 -0.81 -12.20 -7.40
N ALA A 173 0.39 -11.84 -7.85
CA ALA A 173 0.58 -10.86 -8.91
C ALA A 173 -0.06 -11.28 -10.23
N VAL A 174 0.04 -12.56 -10.61
CA VAL A 174 -0.63 -13.11 -11.79
C VAL A 174 -2.14 -12.95 -11.68
N LEU A 175 -2.74 -13.26 -10.52
CA LEU A 175 -4.18 -13.11 -10.30
C LEU A 175 -4.65 -11.65 -10.45
N ILE A 176 -3.94 -10.72 -9.79
CA ILE A 176 -4.26 -9.28 -9.86
C ILE A 176 -4.07 -8.73 -11.28
N TYR A 177 -2.98 -9.11 -11.94
CA TYR A 177 -2.70 -8.72 -13.32
C TYR A 177 -3.79 -9.22 -14.27
N GLN A 178 -4.18 -10.50 -14.18
CA GLN A 178 -5.22 -11.08 -15.02
C GLN A 178 -6.59 -10.43 -14.77
N PHE A 179 -6.94 -10.20 -13.50
CA PHE A 179 -8.19 -9.52 -13.15
C PHE A 179 -8.24 -8.11 -13.74
N THR A 180 -7.15 -7.35 -13.60
CA THR A 180 -7.06 -5.96 -14.05
C THR A 180 -7.07 -5.84 -15.58
N ASN A 181 -6.32 -6.71 -16.28
CA ASN A 181 -6.15 -6.60 -17.75
C ASN A 181 -7.12 -7.47 -18.57
N HIS A 182 -7.49 -8.66 -18.09
CA HIS A 182 -8.43 -9.55 -18.81
C HIS A 182 -9.88 -9.41 -18.33
N GLY A 183 -10.14 -8.87 -17.13
CA GLY A 183 -11.50 -8.46 -16.74
C GLY A 183 -12.11 -7.44 -17.72
N LEU A 184 -11.27 -6.61 -18.33
CA LEU A 184 -11.62 -5.73 -19.45
C LEU A 184 -11.90 -6.46 -20.78
N GLY A 185 -11.33 -7.65 -20.99
CA GLY A 185 -11.51 -8.42 -22.23
C GLY A 185 -12.96 -8.78 -22.51
N GLY A 186 -13.75 -9.00 -21.45
CA GLY A 186 -15.22 -9.17 -21.55
C GLY A 186 -15.96 -7.89 -21.96
N LEU A 187 -15.50 -6.72 -21.50
CA LEU A 187 -16.10 -5.41 -21.80
C LEU A 187 -15.74 -4.91 -23.20
N ARG A 188 -14.56 -5.27 -23.72
CA ARG A 188 -14.14 -4.97 -25.10
C ARG A 188 -15.06 -5.63 -26.14
N LYS A 189 -15.61 -6.81 -25.86
CA LYS A 189 -16.60 -7.46 -26.74
C LYS A 189 -17.95 -6.74 -26.74
N ALA A 190 -18.36 -6.17 -25.61
CA ALA A 190 -19.64 -5.48 -25.47
C ALA A 190 -19.69 -4.09 -26.14
N SER A 191 -18.53 -3.47 -26.42
CA SER A 191 -18.44 -2.13 -27.04
C SER A 191 -18.21 -2.18 -28.56
N GLN A 192 -18.18 -3.38 -29.15
CA GLN A 192 -18.10 -3.62 -30.60
C GLN A 192 -19.43 -4.13 -31.20
N THR A 193 -20.47 -4.22 -30.37
CA THR A 193 -21.87 -4.50 -30.72
C THR A 193 -22.72 -3.28 -30.43
#